data_AF-A0A1V0RRK0-F1
#
_entry.id   AF-A0A1V0RRK0-F1
#
_cell.length_a   1.000
_cell.length_b   1.000
_cell.length_c   1.000
_cell.angle_alpha   90.00
_cell.angle_beta   90.00
_cell.angle_gamma   90.00
#
_symmetry.space_group_name_H-M   'P 1'
#
loop_
_entity.id
_entity.type
_entity.pdbx_description
1 polymer ?
#
loop_
_entity_poly.entity_id
_entity_poly.type
_entity_poly.pdbx_seq_one_letter_code
_entity_poly.pdbx_strand_id
1 'polypeptide(L)'
;MKSLIAVTMLAAFVTPANAQSTSSAPDLPNPNIVVASACSGMAFANTMNNLDVGVLTEERAKATARFLELATLLISLREENLDHMSAHSQKYTEAFDNSYRITFNNLLNDNFGWVDQEELDVCYSRMFEAVTNPPEDIIKGYGISGMFELVGMTNKDADSKFDYILGIMKASQ
;
A
#
# COMPACT_ATOMS: atom_id res chain seq x y z
N MET A 1 18.32 8.73 1.85
CA MET A 1 17.26 9.35 2.70
C MET A 1 16.16 10.04 1.91
N LYS A 2 16.42 11.11 1.11
CA LYS A 2 15.35 11.78 0.32
C LYS A 2 14.67 10.86 -0.71
N SER A 3 15.39 9.93 -1.34
CA SER A 3 14.82 9.00 -2.33
C SER A 3 14.01 7.83 -1.76
N LEU A 4 14.21 7.47 -0.49
CA LEU A 4 13.42 6.39 0.15
C LEU A 4 12.09 6.92 0.69
N ILE A 5 12.10 8.17 1.19
CA ILE A 5 10.87 8.90 1.54
C ILE A 5 9.99 9.09 0.29
N ALA A 6 10.58 9.24 -0.90
CA ALA A 6 9.85 9.28 -2.16
C ALA A 6 9.22 7.94 -2.59
N VAL A 7 9.63 6.81 -1.99
CA VAL A 7 9.10 5.47 -2.33
C VAL A 7 8.03 5.04 -1.32
N THR A 8 8.12 5.49 -0.07
CA THR A 8 6.95 5.53 0.85
C THR A 8 5.87 6.52 0.37
N MET A 9 6.22 7.45 -0.54
CA MET A 9 5.28 8.33 -1.27
C MET A 9 4.56 7.62 -2.44
N LEU A 10 4.41 6.29 -2.44
CA LEU A 10 3.45 5.63 -3.33
C LEU A 10 1.97 5.88 -2.94
N ALA A 11 1.69 6.69 -1.91
CA ALA A 11 0.35 7.21 -1.61
C ALA A 11 0.41 8.57 -0.90
N ALA A 12 1.23 9.50 -1.38
CA ALA A 12 1.02 10.91 -1.05
C ALA A 12 -0.14 11.40 -1.92
N PHE A 13 -1.37 11.37 -1.39
CA PHE A 13 -2.49 12.10 -1.95
C PHE A 13 -2.05 13.54 -2.24
N VAL A 14 -1.96 13.85 -3.53
CA VAL A 14 -1.94 15.19 -4.16
C VAL A 14 -0.84 16.16 -3.69
N THR A 15 0.29 16.21 -4.41
CA THR A 15 0.89 17.50 -4.81
C THR A 15 1.43 17.42 -6.24
N PRO A 16 1.18 18.42 -7.11
CA PRO A 16 1.70 18.43 -8.47
C PRO A 16 3.15 18.91 -8.42
N ALA A 17 4.11 18.00 -8.42
CA ALA A 17 5.50 18.33 -8.69
C ALA A 17 5.82 17.93 -10.14
N ASN A 18 5.97 18.94 -11.01
CA ASN A 18 6.44 18.81 -12.37
C ASN A 18 7.68 17.88 -12.45
N ALA A 19 7.48 16.64 -12.91
CA ALA A 19 8.54 15.78 -13.40
C ALA A 19 8.22 15.48 -14.88
N GLN A 20 8.74 16.32 -15.78
CA GLN A 20 8.75 16.01 -17.20
C GLN A 20 9.73 14.86 -17.44
N SER A 21 9.20 13.68 -17.78
CA SER A 21 9.96 12.51 -18.22
C SER A 21 10.19 12.58 -19.74
N THR A 22 11.45 12.53 -20.15
CA THR A 22 11.87 12.36 -21.54
C THR A 22 12.50 10.97 -21.73
N SER A 23 11.74 9.97 -22.17
CA SER A 23 12.22 8.91 -23.08
C SER A 23 11.06 8.03 -23.61
N SER A 24 11.29 7.39 -24.74
CA SER A 24 10.33 7.08 -25.81
C SER A 24 9.97 5.60 -25.99
N ALA A 25 9.63 4.90 -24.91
CA ALA A 25 8.75 3.72 -24.92
C ALA A 25 7.63 3.99 -23.89
N PRO A 26 6.41 3.43 -24.00
CA PRO A 26 5.47 3.56 -22.89
C PRO A 26 6.05 2.74 -21.75
N ASP A 27 6.82 3.40 -20.87
CA ASP A 27 7.35 2.78 -19.68
C ASP A 27 6.13 2.48 -18.79
N LEU A 28 5.83 1.19 -18.66
CA LEU A 28 4.64 0.70 -17.97
C LEU A 28 5.01 0.37 -16.52
N PRO A 29 4.05 0.54 -15.59
CA PRO A 29 4.29 0.15 -14.20
C PRO A 29 4.54 -1.37 -14.14
N ASN A 30 5.42 -1.80 -13.24
CA ASN A 30 5.70 -3.21 -13.02
C ASN A 30 4.41 -3.91 -12.56
N PRO A 31 3.95 -4.96 -13.27
CA PRO A 31 2.66 -5.58 -13.00
C PRO A 31 2.58 -6.22 -11.61
N ASN A 32 3.69 -6.74 -11.08
CA ASN A 32 3.71 -7.35 -9.73
C ASN A 32 3.51 -6.28 -8.65
N ILE A 33 4.05 -5.08 -8.86
CA ILE A 33 3.85 -3.94 -7.97
C ILE A 33 2.42 -3.41 -8.10
N VAL A 34 1.85 -3.33 -9.31
CA VAL A 34 0.45 -2.96 -9.52
C VAL A 34 -0.49 -3.91 -8.78
N VAL A 35 -0.25 -5.22 -8.87
CA VAL A 35 -1.03 -6.24 -8.14
C VAL A 35 -0.87 -6.08 -6.62
N ALA A 36 0.36 -5.83 -6.13
CA ALA A 36 0.58 -5.58 -4.71
C ALA A 36 -0.15 -4.33 -4.19
N SER A 37 -0.10 -3.23 -4.94
CA SER A 37 -0.84 -2.00 -4.63
C SER A 37 -2.35 -2.23 -4.65
N ALA A 38 -2.87 -2.95 -5.64
CA ALA A 38 -4.28 -3.31 -5.72
C ALA A 38 -4.72 -4.17 -4.52
N CYS A 39 -3.95 -5.20 -4.19
CA CYS A 39 -4.16 -6.03 -3.01
C CYS A 39 -4.18 -5.21 -1.72
N SER A 40 -3.25 -4.26 -1.60
CA SER A 40 -3.16 -3.37 -0.43
C SER A 40 -4.41 -2.51 -0.31
N GLY A 41 -4.90 -1.96 -1.42
CA GLY A 41 -6.15 -1.19 -1.48
C GLY A 41 -7.36 -2.02 -1.04
N MET A 42 -7.51 -3.24 -1.56
CA MET A 42 -8.62 -4.13 -1.18
C MET A 42 -8.59 -4.49 0.30
N ALA A 43 -7.44 -4.95 0.79
CA ALA A 43 -7.26 -5.35 2.18
C ALA A 43 -7.45 -4.17 3.15
N PHE A 44 -7.00 -2.98 2.76
CA PHE A 44 -7.19 -1.76 3.54
C PHE A 44 -8.67 -1.35 3.57
N ALA A 45 -9.39 -1.41 2.44
CA ALA A 45 -10.84 -1.13 2.40
C ALA A 45 -11.64 -2.09 3.31
N ASN A 46 -11.36 -3.39 3.23
CA ASN A 46 -11.98 -4.38 4.11
C ASN A 46 -11.65 -4.12 5.59
N THR A 47 -10.41 -3.71 5.89
CA THR A 47 -9.97 -3.34 7.24
C THR A 47 -10.76 -2.14 7.78
N MET A 48 -10.91 -1.08 6.97
CA MET A 48 -11.65 0.12 7.36
C MET A 48 -13.14 -0.17 7.54
N ASN A 49 -13.75 -0.98 6.68
CA ASN A 49 -15.13 -1.41 6.84
C ASN A 49 -15.32 -2.22 8.14
N ASN A 50 -14.44 -3.18 8.42
CA ASN A 50 -14.50 -3.98 9.64
C ASN A 50 -14.29 -3.15 10.91
N LEU A 51 -13.50 -2.07 10.84
CA LEU A 51 -13.42 -1.09 11.92
C LEU A 51 -14.74 -0.35 12.10
N ASP A 52 -15.34 0.13 11.00
CA ASP A 52 -16.58 0.91 11.01
C ASP A 52 -17.75 0.14 11.60
N VAL A 53 -17.92 -1.13 11.22
CA VAL A 53 -18.97 -2.01 11.74
C VAL A 53 -18.63 -2.63 13.11
N GLY A 54 -17.51 -2.24 13.72
CA GLY A 54 -17.12 -2.65 15.07
C GLY A 54 -16.57 -4.09 15.20
N VAL A 55 -16.20 -4.73 14.10
CA VAL A 55 -15.53 -6.05 14.08
C VAL A 55 -14.07 -5.93 14.53
N LEU A 56 -13.38 -4.88 14.08
CA LEU A 56 -12.01 -4.56 14.49
C LEU A 56 -11.99 -3.38 15.47
N THR A 57 -11.02 -3.41 16.38
CA THR A 57 -10.62 -2.21 17.14
C THR A 57 -9.70 -1.33 16.29
N GLU A 58 -9.60 -0.04 16.62
CA GLU A 58 -8.67 0.87 15.95
C GLU A 58 -7.22 0.36 15.99
N GLU A 59 -6.80 -0.21 17.12
CA GLU A 59 -5.46 -0.81 17.28
C GLU A 59 -5.21 -1.95 16.28
N ARG A 60 -6.19 -2.85 16.11
CA ARG A 60 -6.08 -3.99 15.18
C ARG A 60 -6.13 -3.54 13.72
N ALA A 61 -6.97 -2.56 13.42
CA ALA A 61 -7.05 -1.98 12.09
C ALA A 61 -5.73 -1.27 11.71
N LYS A 62 -5.16 -0.51 12.65
CA LYS A 62 -3.85 0.16 12.51
C LYS A 62 -2.71 -0.86 12.36
N ALA A 63 -2.71 -1.94 13.13
CA ALA A 63 -1.74 -3.03 12.94
C ALA A 63 -1.83 -3.66 11.54
N THR A 64 -3.04 -3.82 11.00
CA THR A 64 -3.24 -4.31 9.62
C THR A 64 -2.69 -3.30 8.61
N ALA A 65 -3.01 -2.01 8.75
CA ALA A 65 -2.50 -0.97 7.86
C ALA A 65 -0.95 -0.96 7.80
N ARG A 66 -0.29 -1.06 8.95
CA ARG A 66 1.18 -1.18 9.05
C ARG A 66 1.72 -2.41 8.31
N PHE A 67 1.07 -3.56 8.47
CA PHE A 67 1.43 -4.78 7.76
C PHE A 67 1.29 -4.62 6.25
N LEU A 68 0.17 -4.06 5.77
CA LEU A 68 -0.09 -3.86 4.35
C LEU A 68 0.94 -2.91 3.71
N GLU A 69 1.26 -1.80 4.39
CA GLU A 69 2.27 -0.84 3.94
C GLU A 69 3.65 -1.50 3.85
N LEU A 70 4.05 -2.20 4.92
CA LEU A 70 5.33 -2.90 4.96
C LEU A 70 5.43 -3.96 3.86
N ALA A 71 4.42 -4.82 3.72
CA ALA A 71 4.39 -5.87 2.73
C ALA A 71 4.47 -5.30 1.30
N THR A 72 3.69 -4.25 1.02
CA THR A 72 3.69 -3.57 -0.29
C THR A 72 5.07 -3.03 -0.60
N LEU A 73 5.73 -2.38 0.37
CA LEU A 73 7.09 -1.88 0.19
C LEU A 73 8.11 -3.00 -0.04
N LEU A 74 8.02 -4.11 0.69
CA LEU A 74 8.95 -5.24 0.53
C LEU A 74 8.78 -5.92 -0.84
N ILE A 75 7.55 -6.05 -1.35
CA ILE A 75 7.29 -6.51 -2.71
C ILE A 75 7.90 -5.52 -3.71
N SER A 76 7.62 -4.24 -3.52
CA SER A 76 8.10 -3.17 -4.40
C SER A 76 9.63 -3.17 -4.53
N LEU A 77 10.34 -3.27 -3.40
CA LEU A 77 11.81 -3.37 -3.36
C LEU A 77 12.36 -4.64 -4.02
N ARG A 78 11.60 -5.75 -4.01
CA ARG A 78 12.02 -7.00 -4.64
C ARG A 78 11.85 -6.95 -6.16
N GLU A 79 10.77 -6.33 -6.62
CA GLU A 79 10.34 -6.38 -8.02
C GLU A 79 10.97 -5.29 -8.89
N GLU A 80 11.34 -4.14 -8.30
CA GLU A 80 11.82 -3.00 -9.07
C GLU A 80 12.73 -2.06 -8.28
N ASN A 81 13.54 -1.27 -9.00
CA ASN A 81 14.39 -0.25 -8.41
C ASN A 81 13.62 1.04 -8.07
N LEU A 82 14.14 1.82 -7.12
CA LEU A 82 13.48 3.05 -6.64
C LEU A 82 13.27 4.10 -7.73
N ASP A 83 14.14 4.19 -8.74
CA ASP A 83 14.05 5.23 -9.76
C ASP A 83 12.86 5.00 -10.68
N HIS A 84 12.65 3.75 -11.11
CA HIS A 84 11.44 3.37 -11.87
C HIS A 84 10.18 3.52 -11.03
N MET A 85 10.22 3.05 -9.78
CA MET A 85 9.06 3.19 -8.88
C MET A 85 8.67 4.65 -8.65
N SER A 86 9.65 5.53 -8.48
CA SER A 86 9.45 6.98 -8.37
C SER A 86 8.82 7.55 -9.64
N ALA A 87 9.34 7.18 -10.82
CA ALA A 87 8.84 7.63 -12.12
C ALA A 87 7.39 7.21 -12.41
N HIS A 88 6.92 6.10 -11.84
CA HIS A 88 5.56 5.57 -12.04
C HIS A 88 4.69 5.60 -10.78
N SER A 89 5.13 6.29 -9.72
CA SER A 89 4.46 6.35 -8.41
C SER A 89 2.95 6.59 -8.52
N GLN A 90 2.54 7.57 -9.33
CA GLN A 90 1.13 7.91 -9.55
C GLN A 90 0.30 6.70 -10.06
N LYS A 91 0.83 5.90 -10.99
CA LYS A 91 0.09 4.74 -11.54
C LYS A 91 -0.10 3.64 -10.49
N TYR A 92 0.87 3.46 -9.60
CA TYR A 92 0.72 2.51 -8.49
C TYR A 92 -0.27 3.02 -7.44
N THR A 93 -0.27 4.32 -7.17
CA THR A 93 -1.29 4.97 -6.32
C THR A 93 -2.69 4.81 -6.91
N GLU A 94 -2.86 5.03 -8.21
CA GLU A 94 -4.14 4.83 -8.90
C GLU A 94 -4.66 3.39 -8.78
N ALA A 95 -3.76 2.39 -8.82
CA ALA A 95 -4.13 0.99 -8.60
C ALA A 95 -4.64 0.75 -7.16
N PHE A 96 -3.94 1.31 -6.16
CA PHE A 96 -4.38 1.26 -4.77
C PHE A 96 -5.76 1.93 -4.58
N ASP A 97 -5.90 3.17 -5.03
CA ASP A 97 -7.11 3.98 -4.85
C ASP A 97 -8.31 3.36 -5.53
N ASN A 98 -8.12 2.81 -6.74
CA ASN A 98 -9.18 2.16 -7.48
C ASN A 98 -9.67 0.90 -6.75
N SER A 99 -8.75 0.05 -6.32
CA SER A 99 -9.10 -1.16 -5.56
C SER A 99 -9.75 -0.83 -4.22
N TYR A 100 -9.21 0.13 -3.48
CA TYR A 100 -9.81 0.60 -2.23
C TYR A 100 -11.27 1.05 -2.45
N ARG A 101 -11.49 1.96 -3.41
CA ARG A 101 -12.82 2.50 -3.69
C ARG A 101 -13.79 1.42 -4.16
N ILE A 102 -13.37 0.51 -5.03
CA ILE A 102 -14.23 -0.58 -5.54
C ILE A 102 -14.63 -1.49 -4.38
N THR A 103 -13.67 -1.99 -3.61
CA THR A 103 -13.95 -2.91 -2.50
C THR A 103 -14.81 -2.22 -1.44
N PHE A 104 -14.49 -0.98 -1.07
CA PHE A 104 -15.28 -0.23 -0.08
C PHE A 104 -16.72 0.00 -0.55
N ASN A 105 -16.92 0.38 -1.81
CA ASN A 105 -18.26 0.52 -2.38
C ASN A 105 -19.01 -0.82 -2.43
N ASN A 106 -18.34 -1.92 -2.76
CA ASN A 106 -18.97 -3.25 -2.77
C ASN A 106 -19.41 -3.66 -1.36
N LEU A 107 -18.59 -3.39 -0.35
CA LEU A 107 -18.92 -3.67 1.06
C LEU A 107 -20.13 -2.85 1.53
N LEU A 108 -20.18 -1.55 1.21
CA LEU A 108 -21.30 -0.68 1.61
C LEU A 108 -22.63 -1.02 0.94
N ASN A 109 -22.59 -1.57 -0.27
CA ASN A 109 -23.79 -1.87 -1.05
C ASN A 109 -24.17 -3.36 -0.99
N ASP A 110 -23.65 -4.13 -0.03
CA ASP A 110 -23.86 -5.59 0.11
C ASP A 110 -23.55 -6.40 -1.18
N ASN A 111 -22.66 -5.87 -2.02
CA ASN A 111 -22.22 -6.51 -3.27
C ASN A 111 -20.89 -7.25 -3.11
N PHE A 112 -20.31 -7.21 -1.91
CA PHE A 112 -19.07 -7.92 -1.60
C PHE A 112 -19.35 -9.41 -1.35
N GLY A 113 -18.87 -10.26 -2.27
CA GLY A 113 -19.20 -11.68 -2.29
C GLY A 113 -18.02 -12.61 -2.03
N TRP A 114 -18.24 -13.92 -2.27
CA TRP A 114 -17.23 -14.95 -2.09
C TRP A 114 -15.98 -14.77 -2.97
N VAL A 115 -16.15 -14.26 -4.20
CA VAL A 115 -15.02 -14.02 -5.11
C VAL A 115 -14.12 -12.90 -4.57
N ASP A 116 -14.69 -11.84 -4.01
CA ASP A 116 -13.91 -10.76 -3.41
C ASP A 116 -13.18 -11.24 -2.13
N GLN A 117 -13.80 -12.13 -1.35
CA GLN A 117 -13.18 -12.76 -0.19
C GLN A 117 -11.99 -13.65 -0.59
N GLU A 118 -12.16 -14.48 -1.62
CA GLU A 118 -11.09 -15.33 -2.15
C GLU A 118 -9.89 -14.49 -2.60
N GLU A 119 -10.13 -13.39 -3.31
CA GLU A 119 -9.06 -12.48 -3.75
C GLU A 119 -8.38 -11.80 -2.55
N LEU A 120 -9.13 -11.41 -1.51
CA LEU A 120 -8.54 -10.89 -0.27
C LEU A 120 -7.62 -11.92 0.40
N ASP A 121 -8.02 -13.19 0.48
CA ASP A 121 -7.21 -14.25 1.07
C ASP A 121 -5.91 -14.47 0.28
N VAL A 122 -5.99 -14.45 -1.06
CA VAL A 122 -4.81 -14.49 -1.93
C VAL A 122 -3.91 -13.28 -1.68
N CYS A 123 -4.48 -12.09 -1.55
CA CYS A 123 -3.73 -10.86 -1.26
C CYS A 123 -2.99 -10.93 0.08
N TYR A 124 -3.67 -11.33 1.16
CA TYR A 124 -3.03 -11.50 2.46
C TYR A 124 -1.92 -12.56 2.44
N SER A 125 -2.10 -13.66 1.71
CA SER A 125 -1.07 -14.69 1.55
C SER A 125 0.19 -14.14 0.87
N ARG A 126 0.05 -13.42 -0.25
CA ARG A 126 1.18 -12.79 -0.96
C ARG A 126 1.91 -11.77 -0.10
N MET A 127 1.17 -10.95 0.65
CA MET A 127 1.76 -9.96 1.55
C MET A 127 2.50 -10.61 2.72
N PHE A 128 1.94 -11.69 3.26
CA PHE A 128 2.56 -12.45 4.34
C PHE A 128 3.89 -13.08 3.88
N GLU A 129 3.93 -13.63 2.67
CA GLU A 129 5.17 -14.14 2.06
C GLU A 129 6.25 -13.05 1.95
N ALA A 130 5.86 -11.84 1.53
CA ALA A 130 6.80 -10.72 1.42
C ALA A 130 7.43 -10.33 2.78
N VAL A 131 6.62 -10.30 3.84
CA VAL A 131 7.08 -9.96 5.20
C VAL A 131 7.93 -11.06 5.83
N THR A 132 7.62 -12.32 5.54
CA THR A 132 8.37 -13.47 6.10
C THR A 132 9.66 -13.79 5.36
N ASN A 133 9.81 -13.30 4.14
CA ASN A 133 11.03 -13.46 3.33
C ASN A 133 11.52 -12.11 2.78
N PRO A 134 11.94 -11.16 3.63
CA PRO A 134 12.30 -9.82 3.20
C PRO A 134 13.57 -9.81 2.31
N PRO A 135 13.67 -8.93 1.29
CA PRO A 135 14.87 -8.82 0.47
C PRO A 135 15.99 -8.06 1.22
N GLU A 136 16.60 -8.68 2.23
CA GLU A 136 17.56 -8.03 3.14
C GLU A 136 18.73 -7.35 2.43
N ASP A 137 19.28 -7.98 1.39
CA ASP A 137 20.42 -7.44 0.67
C ASP A 137 20.06 -6.15 -0.08
N ILE A 138 18.84 -6.08 -0.63
CA ILE A 138 18.31 -4.88 -1.28
C ILE A 138 18.09 -3.78 -0.24
N ILE A 139 17.50 -4.12 0.91
CA ILE A 139 17.25 -3.19 2.02
C ILE A 139 18.57 -2.55 2.47
N LYS A 140 19.60 -3.36 2.72
CA LYS A 140 20.95 -2.88 3.10
C LYS A 140 21.59 -2.06 1.98
N GLY A 141 21.36 -2.42 0.72
CA GLY A 141 21.80 -1.67 -0.46
C GLY A 141 21.29 -0.22 -0.51
N TYR A 142 20.14 0.07 0.11
CA TYR A 142 19.58 1.42 0.24
C TYR A 142 20.03 2.20 1.48
N GLY A 143 20.99 1.65 2.24
CA GLY A 143 21.53 2.29 3.45
C GLY A 143 20.62 2.19 4.67
N ILE A 144 19.67 1.24 4.67
CA ILE A 144 18.82 0.93 5.82
C ILE A 144 19.54 -0.14 6.64
N SER A 145 19.75 0.12 7.92
CA SER A 145 20.56 -0.74 8.80
C SER A 145 20.00 -2.15 8.97
N GLY A 146 18.69 -2.31 8.78
CA GLY A 146 18.02 -3.61 8.75
C GLY A 146 16.51 -3.50 8.89
N MET A 147 15.87 -4.66 9.05
CA MET A 147 14.41 -4.78 9.08
C MET A 147 13.76 -3.97 10.20
N PHE A 148 14.37 -3.87 11.38
CA PHE A 148 13.79 -3.09 12.49
C PHE A 148 13.68 -1.59 12.18
N GLU A 149 14.70 -1.00 11.55
CA GLU A 149 14.65 0.40 11.13
C GLU A 149 13.58 0.61 10.07
N LEU A 150 13.52 -0.28 9.08
CA LEU A 150 12.51 -0.24 8.02
C LEU A 150 11.08 -0.34 8.58
N VAL A 151 10.81 -1.27 9.50
CA VAL A 151 9.50 -1.39 10.17
C VAL A 151 9.14 -0.11 10.93
N GLY A 152 10.10 0.51 11.63
CA GLY A 152 9.86 1.77 12.34
C GLY A 152 9.45 2.90 11.39
N MET A 153 10.10 2.98 10.23
CA MET A 153 9.78 3.97 9.19
C MET A 153 8.41 3.72 8.57
N THR A 154 8.10 2.47 8.18
CA THR A 154 6.81 2.12 7.56
C THR A 154 5.65 2.29 8.53
N ASN A 155 5.83 1.96 9.82
CA ASN A 155 4.76 2.10 10.80
C ASN A 155 4.30 3.54 10.97
N LYS A 156 5.24 4.49 11.02
CA LYS A 156 4.93 5.91 11.16
C LYS A 156 4.11 6.43 9.97
N ASP A 157 4.49 6.00 8.77
CA ASP A 157 3.81 6.40 7.54
C ASP A 157 2.41 5.78 7.43
N ALA A 158 2.30 4.47 7.69
CA ALA A 158 1.02 3.77 7.74
C ALA A 158 0.04 4.37 8.78
N ASP A 159 0.53 4.72 9.97
CA ASP A 159 -0.27 5.37 11.00
C ASP A 159 -0.83 6.71 10.52
N SER A 160 0.00 7.54 9.89
CA SER A 160 -0.42 8.84 9.38
C SER A 160 -1.50 8.70 8.30
N LYS A 161 -1.36 7.73 7.40
CA LYS A 161 -2.35 7.45 6.35
C LYS A 161 -3.65 6.92 6.94
N PHE A 162 -3.56 5.96 7.85
CA PHE A 162 -4.71 5.38 8.54
C PHE A 162 -5.49 6.45 9.32
N ASP A 163 -4.81 7.29 10.10
CA ASP A 163 -5.45 8.34 10.89
C ASP A 163 -6.15 9.39 10.00
N TYR A 164 -5.56 9.71 8.84
CA TYR A 164 -6.18 10.59 7.85
C TYR A 164 -7.49 10.01 7.30
N ILE A 165 -7.48 8.76 6.82
CA ILE A 165 -8.67 8.10 6.28
C ILE A 165 -9.74 7.91 7.36
N LEU A 166 -9.34 7.49 8.57
CA LEU A 166 -10.25 7.37 9.70
C LEU A 166 -10.89 8.73 10.05
N GLY A 167 -10.14 9.82 9.96
CA GLY A 167 -10.65 11.18 10.12
C GLY A 167 -11.74 11.52 9.09
N ILE A 168 -11.54 11.16 7.82
CA ILE A 168 -12.54 11.36 6.76
C ILE A 168 -13.81 10.53 7.03
N MET A 169 -13.66 9.26 7.39
CA MET A 169 -14.79 8.37 7.68
C MET A 169 -15.64 8.91 8.83
N LYS A 170 -14.99 9.31 9.94
CA LYS A 170 -15.67 9.91 11.09
C LYS A 170 -16.38 11.23 10.76
N ALA A 171 -15.89 11.99 9.78
CA ALA A 171 -16.50 13.24 9.35
C ALA A 171 -17.67 13.05 8.36
N SER A 172 -17.83 11.85 7.79
CA SER A 172 -18.86 11.52 6.79
C SER A 172 -20.10 10.83 7.38
N GLN A 173 -20.10 10.60 8.70
CA GLN A 173 -21.19 10.04 9.50
C GLN A 173 -22.01 11.16 10.14
#